data_AF-A0A914PEY1-F1
#
_entry.id   AF-A0A914PEY1-F1
#
_cell.length_a   1.000
_cell.length_b   1.000
_cell.length_c   1.000
_cell.angle_alpha   90.00
_cell.angle_beta   90.00
_cell.angle_gamma   90.00
#
_symmetry.space_group_name_H-M   'P 1'
#
loop_
_entity.id
_entity.type
_entity.pdbx_description
1 polymer ?
#
loop_
_entity_poly.entity_id
_entity_poly.type
_entity_poly.pdbx_seq_one_letter_code
_entity_poly.pdbx_strand_id
1 'polypeptide(L)'
;MKEKAEGKVEIIDFNYETVNAAIAFCYDQNISQFLDKNFPTNAFSLLQFAGKYFINDLQETIENFLAKSVSPLNIVEITNTAIKKYSTKLENYCFNHFLIFFKQEIPVENMDLLDKEFAEKLQEELGQ
;
A
#
# COMPACT_ATOMS: atom_id res chain seq x y z
N MET A 1 -3.39 -26.95 -10.73
CA MET A 1 -3.85 -27.26 -9.36
C MET A 1 -5.27 -27.77 -9.46
N LYS A 2 -5.59 -28.92 -8.87
CA LYS A 2 -6.97 -29.41 -8.78
C LYS A 2 -7.47 -29.00 -7.41
N GLU A 3 -8.14 -27.86 -7.31
CA GLU A 3 -8.96 -27.60 -6.13
C GLU A 3 -10.06 -28.65 -6.14
N LYS A 4 -10.04 -29.54 -5.14
CA LYS A 4 -11.15 -30.43 -4.87
C LYS A 4 -12.35 -29.54 -4.57
N ALA A 5 -13.53 -29.95 -5.04
CA ALA A 5 -14.80 -29.30 -4.72
C ALA A 5 -15.12 -29.45 -3.23
N GLU A 6 -14.39 -28.72 -2.40
CA GLU A 6 -14.68 -28.49 -1.00
C GLU A 6 -15.43 -27.15 -0.96
N GLY A 7 -16.68 -27.16 -0.52
CA GLY A 7 -17.51 -25.94 -0.40
C GLY A 7 -17.05 -24.98 0.69
N LYS A 8 -15.78 -25.05 1.10
CA LYS A 8 -15.15 -24.26 2.15
C LYS A 8 -13.74 -23.88 1.72
N VAL A 9 -13.40 -22.61 1.90
CA VAL A 9 -12.04 -22.08 1.74
C VAL A 9 -11.64 -21.45 3.06
N GLU A 10 -10.44 -21.76 3.55
CA GLU A 10 -9.86 -21.14 4.74
C GLU A 10 -8.81 -20.10 4.33
N ILE A 11 -8.93 -18.87 4.86
CA ILE A 11 -7.99 -17.78 4.66
C ILE A 11 -7.37 -17.47 6.03
N ILE A 12 -6.08 -17.81 6.19
CA ILE A 12 -5.39 -17.74 7.49
C ILE A 12 -4.43 -16.54 7.62
N ASP A 13 -4.04 -15.94 6.50
CA ASP A 13 -3.01 -14.88 6.48
C ASP A 13 -3.57 -13.47 6.71
N PHE A 14 -4.90 -13.34 6.84
CA PHE A 14 -5.59 -12.07 6.94
C PHE A 14 -6.62 -12.10 8.04
N ASN A 15 -6.81 -10.95 8.70
CA ASN A 15 -7.90 -10.78 9.65
C ASN A 15 -9.26 -10.75 8.95
N TYR A 16 -10.30 -10.93 9.75
CA TYR A 16 -11.68 -10.93 9.28
C TYR A 16 -12.02 -9.63 8.53
N GLU A 17 -11.56 -8.48 9.02
CA GLU A 17 -11.88 -7.17 8.47
C GLU A 17 -11.35 -7.02 7.04
N THR A 18 -10.11 -7.44 6.78
CA THR A 18 -9.49 -7.39 5.44
C THR A 18 -10.23 -8.30 4.47
N VAL A 19 -10.53 -9.54 4.90
CA VAL A 19 -11.25 -10.51 4.07
C VAL A 19 -12.65 -10.01 3.75
N ASN A 20 -13.37 -9.53 4.76
CA ASN A 20 -14.73 -9.01 4.61
C ASN A 20 -14.76 -7.78 3.68
N ALA A 21 -13.79 -6.88 3.80
CA ALA A 21 -13.67 -5.71 2.92
C ALA A 21 -13.36 -6.10 1.47
N ALA A 22 -12.47 -7.07 1.25
CA ALA A 22 -12.18 -7.58 -0.09
C ALA A 22 -13.39 -8.28 -0.72
N ILE A 23 -14.14 -9.07 0.05
CA ILE A 23 -15.38 -9.69 -0.41
C ILE A 23 -16.42 -8.62 -0.76
N ALA A 24 -16.62 -7.62 0.10
CA ALA A 24 -17.55 -6.52 -0.16
C ALA A 24 -17.19 -5.77 -1.44
N PHE A 25 -15.89 -5.58 -1.71
CA PHE A 25 -15.42 -4.99 -2.97
C PHE A 25 -15.83 -5.82 -4.19
N CYS A 26 -15.77 -7.15 -4.12
CA CYS A 26 -16.17 -8.02 -5.24
C CYS A 26 -17.65 -7.89 -5.60
N TYR A 27 -18.52 -7.50 -4.66
CA TYR A 27 -19.94 -7.31 -4.91
C TYR A 27 -20.29 -5.88 -5.33
N ASP A 28 -19.82 -4.88 -4.57
CA ASP A 28 -20.31 -3.50 -4.69
C ASP A 28 -19.22 -2.51 -5.15
N GLN A 29 -17.99 -2.98 -5.37
CA GLN A 29 -16.81 -2.18 -5.74
C GLN A 29 -16.54 -0.98 -4.82
N ASN A 30 -17.14 -0.95 -3.62
CA ASN A 30 -17.03 0.15 -2.68
C ASN A 30 -16.35 -0.31 -1.39
N ILE A 31 -15.15 0.20 -1.16
CA ILE A 31 -14.36 -0.06 0.06
C ILE A 31 -14.23 1.14 0.98
N SER A 32 -14.87 2.26 0.66
CA SER A 32 -14.70 3.53 1.39
C SER A 32 -15.03 3.43 2.89
N GLN A 33 -15.94 2.53 3.27
CA GLN A 33 -16.30 2.27 4.67
C GLN A 33 -15.26 1.45 5.45
N PHE A 34 -14.35 0.76 4.77
CA PHE A 34 -13.30 -0.06 5.38
C PHE A 34 -11.94 0.65 5.43
N LEU A 35 -11.83 1.76 4.70
CA LEU A 35 -10.63 2.58 4.65
C LEU A 35 -10.73 3.67 5.70
N ASP A 36 -9.89 3.57 6.73
CA ASP A 36 -9.74 4.64 7.70
C ASP A 36 -9.05 5.84 7.02
N LYS A 37 -9.68 7.01 7.10
CA LYS A 37 -9.14 8.26 6.55
C LYS A 37 -7.92 8.75 7.35
N ASN A 38 -7.79 8.30 8.60
CA ASN A 38 -6.75 8.75 9.52
C ASN A 38 -5.55 7.80 9.61
N PHE A 39 -5.68 6.54 9.13
CA PHE A 39 -4.57 5.60 9.20
C PHE A 39 -4.60 4.52 8.09
N PRO A 40 -3.50 4.34 7.32
CA PRO A 40 -3.48 3.46 6.15
C PRO A 40 -3.35 1.95 6.46
N THR A 41 -3.33 1.51 7.73
CA THR A 41 -3.11 0.09 8.09
C THR A 41 -4.09 -0.86 7.40
N ASN A 42 -5.39 -0.50 7.33
CA ASN A 42 -6.39 -1.33 6.65
C ASN A 42 -6.16 -1.35 5.13
N ALA A 43 -5.68 -0.24 4.56
CA ALA A 43 -5.33 -0.16 3.14
C ALA A 43 -4.12 -1.06 2.82
N PHE A 44 -3.11 -1.13 3.69
CA PHE A 44 -1.95 -2.00 3.46
C PHE A 44 -2.31 -3.49 3.48
N SER A 45 -3.14 -3.91 4.43
CA SER A 45 -3.63 -5.29 4.48
C SER A 45 -4.47 -5.64 3.24
N LEU A 46 -5.31 -4.71 2.78
CA LEU A 46 -6.08 -4.87 1.54
C LEU A 46 -5.20 -4.90 0.28
N LEU A 47 -4.16 -4.09 0.22
CA LEU A 47 -3.19 -4.13 -0.88
C LEU A 47 -2.48 -5.49 -0.94
N GLN A 48 -2.08 -6.02 0.23
CA GLN A 48 -1.50 -7.36 0.33
C GLN A 48 -2.49 -8.45 -0.10
N PHE A 49 -3.75 -8.35 0.32
CA PHE A 49 -4.78 -9.30 -0.08
C PHE A 49 -5.00 -9.29 -1.59
N ALA A 50 -5.15 -8.10 -2.17
CA ALA A 50 -5.35 -7.92 -3.60
C ALA A 50 -4.20 -8.49 -4.43
N GLY A 51 -2.95 -8.22 -4.02
CA GLY A 51 -1.76 -8.77 -4.69
C GLY A 51 -1.66 -10.29 -4.55
N LYS A 52 -1.99 -10.87 -3.38
CA LYS A 52 -1.93 -12.32 -3.16
C LYS A 52 -2.96 -13.10 -3.97
N TYR A 53 -4.17 -12.55 -4.10
CA TYR A 53 -5.29 -13.20 -4.80
C TYR A 53 -5.52 -12.65 -6.22
N PHE A 54 -4.60 -11.83 -6.74
CA PHE A 54 -4.64 -11.26 -8.09
C PHE A 54 -5.93 -10.48 -8.40
N ILE A 55 -6.44 -9.72 -7.42
CA ILE A 55 -7.63 -8.88 -7.57
C ILE A 55 -7.20 -7.48 -8.05
N ASN A 56 -6.89 -7.37 -9.34
CA ASN A 56 -6.27 -6.18 -9.94
C ASN A 56 -7.05 -4.88 -9.68
N ASP A 57 -8.39 -4.90 -9.80
CA ASP A 57 -9.22 -3.71 -9.60
C ASP A 57 -9.17 -3.24 -8.15
N LEU A 58 -9.11 -4.16 -7.19
CA LEU A 58 -8.94 -3.84 -5.78
C LEU A 58 -7.55 -3.25 -5.53
N GLN A 59 -6.52 -3.87 -6.11
CA GLN A 59 -5.14 -3.37 -6.01
C GLN A 59 -5.05 -1.93 -6.52
N GLU A 60 -5.55 -1.65 -7.73
CA GLU A 60 -5.54 -0.31 -8.29
C GLU A 60 -6.33 0.68 -7.42
N THR A 61 -7.50 0.27 -6.92
CA THR A 61 -8.32 1.13 -6.05
C THR A 61 -7.56 1.51 -4.78
N ILE A 62 -6.91 0.54 -4.14
CA ILE A 62 -6.12 0.76 -2.92
C ILE A 62 -4.88 1.60 -3.20
N GLU A 63 -4.15 1.34 -4.29
CA GLU A 63 -3.01 2.16 -4.69
C GLU A 63 -3.40 3.62 -4.93
N ASN A 64 -4.53 3.85 -5.62
CA ASN A 64 -5.05 5.19 -5.86
C ASN A 64 -5.49 5.88 -4.55
N PHE A 65 -6.04 5.14 -3.58
CA PHE A 65 -6.36 5.66 -2.26
C PHE A 65 -5.09 6.05 -1.49
N LEU A 66 -4.09 5.15 -1.44
CA LEU A 66 -2.82 5.39 -0.75
C LEU A 66 -2.08 6.59 -1.32
N ALA A 67 -2.03 6.71 -2.65
CA ALA A 67 -1.45 7.86 -3.34
C ALA A 67 -2.11 9.19 -2.95
N LYS A 68 -3.44 9.21 -2.76
CA LYS A 68 -4.18 10.41 -2.29
C LYS A 68 -3.96 10.72 -0.81
N SER A 69 -3.56 9.75 -0.01
CA SER A 69 -3.27 9.93 1.43
C SER A 69 -1.81 10.24 1.75
N VAL A 70 -0.93 10.31 0.75
CA VAL A 70 0.49 10.60 0.94
C VAL A 70 0.68 11.97 1.62
N SER A 71 1.47 11.99 2.69
CA SER A 71 1.82 13.16 3.49
C SER A 71 3.23 12.98 4.08
N PRO A 72 3.88 14.05 4.58
CA PRO A 72 5.19 13.95 5.22
C PRO A 72 5.24 12.97 6.41
N LEU A 73 4.10 12.74 7.08
CA LEU A 73 4.00 11.87 8.25
C LEU A 73 3.97 10.37 7.89
N ASN A 74 3.47 10.00 6.72
CA ASN A 74 3.22 8.60 6.35
C ASN A 74 3.92 8.17 5.05
N ILE A 75 4.61 9.07 4.35
CA ILE A 75 5.23 8.77 3.06
C ILE A 75 6.24 7.62 3.14
N VAL A 76 7.01 7.53 4.22
CA VAL A 76 7.96 6.42 4.45
C VAL A 76 7.22 5.08 4.55
N GLU A 77 6.16 5.03 5.36
CA GLU A 77 5.40 3.80 5.58
C GLU A 77 4.72 3.31 4.29
N ILE A 78 4.12 4.24 3.53
CA ILE A 78 3.50 3.95 2.23
C ILE A 78 4.56 3.45 1.24
N THR A 79 5.74 4.07 1.21
CA THR A 79 6.84 3.70 0.30
C THR A 79 7.35 2.30 0.59
N ASN A 80 7.67 2.01 1.85
CA ASN A 80 8.12 0.68 2.26
C ASN A 80 7.07 -0.39 1.93
N THR A 81 5.79 -0.05 2.07
CA THR A 81 4.71 -0.95 1.68
C THR A 81 4.66 -1.15 0.17
N ALA A 82 4.77 -0.08 -0.63
CA ALA A 82 4.80 -0.17 -2.09
C ALA A 82 5.93 -1.11 -2.56
N ILE A 83 7.14 -0.96 -2.00
CA ILE A 83 8.30 -1.81 -2.30
C ILE A 83 8.02 -3.27 -1.91
N LYS A 84 7.59 -3.51 -0.67
CA LYS A 84 7.29 -4.87 -0.17
C LYS A 84 6.19 -5.59 -0.95
N LYS A 85 5.29 -4.84 -1.58
CA LYS A 85 4.17 -5.38 -2.38
C LYS A 85 4.41 -5.28 -3.88
N TYR A 86 5.61 -4.89 -4.31
CA TYR A 86 6.01 -4.74 -5.71
C TYR A 86 5.07 -3.82 -6.51
N SER A 87 4.51 -2.79 -5.85
CA SER A 87 3.66 -1.79 -6.48
C SER A 87 4.52 -0.67 -7.07
N THR A 88 5.01 -0.86 -8.30
CA THR A 88 5.86 0.12 -8.99
C THR A 88 5.15 1.45 -9.21
N LYS A 89 3.83 1.44 -9.41
CA LYS A 89 3.02 2.66 -9.59
C LYS A 89 3.03 3.51 -8.31
N LEU A 90 2.78 2.89 -7.15
CA LEU A 90 2.78 3.58 -5.87
C LEU A 90 4.18 4.00 -5.45
N GLU A 91 5.19 3.16 -5.70
CA GLU A 91 6.60 3.48 -5.45
C GLU A 91 7.04 4.73 -6.23
N ASN A 92 6.78 4.78 -7.54
CA ASN A 92 7.11 5.96 -8.37
C ASN A 92 6.35 7.21 -7.91
N TYR A 93 5.10 7.05 -7.48
CA TYR A 93 4.32 8.16 -6.93
C TYR A 93 4.94 8.69 -5.65
N CYS A 94 5.31 7.81 -4.71
CA CYS A 94 6.00 8.17 -3.48
C CYS A 94 7.35 8.83 -3.74
N PHE A 95 8.14 8.33 -4.71
CA PHE A 95 9.43 8.93 -5.08
C PHE A 95 9.28 10.40 -5.48
N ASN A 96 8.34 10.71 -6.38
CA ASN A 96 8.07 12.09 -6.79
C ASN A 96 7.63 12.98 -5.62
N HIS A 97 6.83 12.44 -4.69
CA HIS A 97 6.40 13.19 -3.50
C HIS A 97 7.53 13.38 -2.49
N PHE A 98 8.46 12.43 -2.37
CA PHE A 98 9.67 12.61 -1.57
C PHE A 98 10.49 13.79 -2.06
N LEU A 99 10.67 13.95 -3.37
CA LEU A 99 11.38 15.12 -3.92
C LEU A 99 10.69 16.46 -3.59
N ILE A 100 9.36 16.46 -3.47
CA ILE A 100 8.57 17.64 -3.07
C ILE A 100 8.71 17.89 -1.57
N PHE A 101 8.55 16.85 -0.74
CA PHE A 101 8.59 16.95 0.71
C PHE A 101 10.00 17.02 1.28
N PHE A 102 11.05 16.70 0.53
CA PHE A 102 12.42 16.93 0.98
C PHE A 102 12.67 18.42 1.29
N LYS A 103 11.89 19.32 0.67
CA LYS A 103 11.87 20.75 0.95
C LYS A 103 10.99 21.14 2.15
N GLN A 104 10.23 20.21 2.70
CA GLN A 104 9.22 20.37 3.76
C GLN A 104 9.43 19.29 4.84
N GLU A 105 10.36 19.54 5.76
CA GLU A 105 10.64 18.78 7.00
C GLU A 105 9.91 17.43 7.17
N ILE A 106 10.38 16.39 6.47
CA ILE A 106 10.05 15.01 6.82
C ILE A 106 10.74 14.71 8.17
N PRO A 107 10.03 14.17 9.18
CA PRO A 107 10.66 13.82 10.45
C PRO A 107 11.84 12.87 10.22
N VAL A 108 13.02 13.25 10.73
CA VAL A 108 14.27 12.49 10.52
C VAL A 108 14.13 11.04 11.03
N GLU A 109 13.42 10.86 12.14
CA GLU A 109 13.12 9.54 12.72
C GLU A 109 12.36 8.60 11.77
N ASN A 110 11.55 9.15 10.86
CA ASN A 110 10.87 8.36 9.85
C ASN A 110 11.82 8.02 8.68
N MET A 111 12.74 8.91 8.32
CA MET A 111 13.69 8.67 7.23
C MET A 111 14.64 7.51 7.51
N ASP A 112 15.00 7.28 8.78
CA ASP A 112 15.83 6.14 9.18
C ASP A 112 15.15 4.77 8.96
N LEU A 113 13.82 4.76 8.82
CA LEU A 113 13.02 3.56 8.56
C LEU A 113 12.81 3.30 7.06
N LEU A 114 13.26 4.20 6.18
CA LEU A 114 13.09 4.08 4.73
C LEU A 114 13.92 2.90 4.20
N ASP A 115 13.36 2.19 3.23
CA ASP A 115 14.09 1.15 2.51
C ASP A 115 15.43 1.68 1.97
N LYS A 116 16.49 0.91 2.18
CA LYS A 116 17.86 1.34 1.91
C LYS A 116 18.11 1.59 0.42
N GLU A 117 17.63 0.70 -0.45
CA GLU A 117 17.83 0.86 -1.90
C GLU A 117 17.07 2.08 -2.42
N PHE A 118 15.87 2.31 -1.87
CA PHE A 118 15.09 3.50 -2.20
C PHE A 118 15.74 4.79 -1.68
N ALA A 119 16.31 4.77 -0.48
CA ALA A 119 17.03 5.91 0.09
C ALA A 119 18.29 6.26 -0.71
N GLU A 120 19.06 5.26 -1.16
CA GLU A 120 20.21 5.44 -2.05
C GLU A 120 19.79 6.10 -3.37
N LYS A 121 18.71 5.60 -3.99
CA LYS A 121 18.12 6.18 -5.21
C LYS A 121 17.69 7.65 -5.03
N LEU A 122 17.11 8.01 -3.88
CA LEU A 122 16.77 9.40 -3.58
C LEU A 122 18.02 10.29 -3.44
N GLN A 123 19.08 9.79 -2.80
CA GLN A 123 20.33 10.54 -2.63
C GLN A 123 21.01 10.81 -3.97
N GLU A 124 21.01 9.85 -4.89
CA GLU A 124 21.56 10.03 -6.25
C GLU A 124 20.83 11.13 -7.04
N GLU A 125 19.51 11.25 -6.87
CA GLU A 125 18.71 12.27 -7.54
C GLU A 125 18.85 13.66 -6.90
N LEU A 126 19.00 13.73 -5.57
CA LEU A 126 19.14 14.98 -4.83
C LEU A 126 20.57 15.55 -4.84
N GLY A 127 21.57 14.72 -5.15
CA GLY A 127 22.98 15.10 -5.26
C GLY A 127 23.38 15.72 -6.60
N GLN A 128 22.42 15.89 -7.54
CA GLN A 128 22.58 16.57 -8.84
C GLN A 128 22.10 18.03 -8.76
#